data_AF-A0A522WGE8-F1
#
_entry.id   AF-A0A522WGE8-F1
#
_cell.length_a   1.000
_cell.length_b   1.000
_cell.length_c   1.000
_cell.angle_alpha   90.00
_cell.angle_beta   90.00
_cell.angle_gamma   90.00
#
_symmetry.space_group_name_H-M   'P 1'
#
loop_
_entity.id
_entity.type
_entity.pdbx_description
1 polymer ?
#
loop_
_entity_poly.entity_id
_entity_poly.type
_entity_poly.pdbx_seq_one_letter_code
_entity_poly.pdbx_strand_id
1 'polypeptide(L)'
;MCQDLAWYVYILGSPQNITYVGIAKNPTARLTQHNAGKGARFTRGRGPWTVIHEEGPFTHADALRRERHVKQNRALRRRLAQK
;
A
#
# COMPACT_ATOMS: atom_id res chain seq x y z
N MET A 1 2.85 22.65 17.20
CA MET A 1 2.05 21.82 16.29
C MET A 1 2.84 20.56 15.99
N CYS A 2 2.67 19.52 16.80
CA CYS A 2 3.28 18.22 16.50
C CYS A 2 2.62 17.70 15.23
N GLN A 3 3.38 17.59 14.15
CA GLN A 3 2.95 16.87 12.98
C GLN A 3 2.89 15.40 13.38
N ASP A 4 1.76 14.96 13.91
CA ASP A 4 1.44 13.53 14.00
C ASP A 4 1.63 12.97 12.60
N LEU A 5 2.71 12.21 12.42
CA LEU A 5 3.11 11.66 11.14
C LEU A 5 2.03 10.68 10.69
N ALA A 6 1.04 11.18 9.97
CA ALA A 6 -0.07 10.41 9.44
C ALA A 6 0.44 9.24 8.60
N TRP A 7 -0.02 8.05 8.94
CA TRP A 7 0.25 6.83 8.18
C TRP A 7 -0.95 6.50 7.30
N TYR A 8 -0.65 6.05 6.10
CA TYR A 8 -1.65 5.62 5.14
C TYR A 8 -1.43 4.15 4.84
N VAL A 9 -2.53 3.40 4.79
CA VAL A 9 -2.55 2.03 4.29
C VAL A 9 -2.81 2.12 2.80
N TYR A 10 -1.98 1.48 1.99
CA TYR A 10 -2.15 1.48 0.54
C TYR A 10 -2.08 0.07 -0.02
N ILE A 11 -2.77 -0.10 -1.15
CA ILE A 11 -2.76 -1.32 -1.94
C ILE A 11 -2.25 -0.98 -3.32
N LEU A 12 -1.18 -1.65 -3.72
CA LEU A 12 -0.67 -1.63 -5.09
C LEU A 12 -1.20 -2.84 -5.84
N GLY A 13 -1.66 -2.63 -7.07
CA GLY A 13 -1.95 -3.69 -8.03
C GLY A 13 -0.88 -3.74 -9.11
N SER A 14 -0.65 -4.91 -9.68
CA SER A 14 0.00 -5.06 -10.97
C SER A 14 -0.97 -5.67 -11.99
N PRO A 15 -0.73 -5.49 -13.30
CA PRO A 15 -1.52 -6.12 -14.36
C PRO A 15 -1.59 -7.65 -14.28
N GLN A 16 -0.69 -8.28 -13.53
CA GLN A 16 -0.61 -9.74 -13.35
C GLN A 16 -1.51 -10.23 -12.20
N ASN A 17 -2.49 -9.43 -11.75
CA ASN A 17 -3.35 -9.70 -10.58
C ASN A 17 -2.58 -9.89 -9.26
N ILE A 18 -1.33 -9.41 -9.19
CA ILE A 18 -0.55 -9.39 -7.96
C ILE A 18 -0.91 -8.12 -7.21
N THR A 19 -1.15 -8.26 -5.90
CA THR A 19 -1.46 -7.13 -5.03
C THR A 19 -0.48 -7.07 -3.88
N TYR A 20 -0.07 -5.87 -3.54
CA TYR A 20 0.82 -5.58 -2.43
C TYR A 20 0.10 -4.65 -1.46
N VAL A 21 0.09 -5.00 -0.18
CA VAL A 21 -0.53 -4.20 0.88
C VAL A 21 0.58 -3.76 1.81
N GLY A 22 0.66 -2.45 2.05
CA GLY A 22 1.66 -1.87 2.95
C GLY A 22 1.15 -0.60 3.61
N ILE A 23 1.93 -0.10 4.56
CA ILE A 23 1.71 1.22 5.17
C ILE A 23 2.86 2.16 4.85
N ALA A 24 2.55 3.43 4.61
CA ALA A 24 3.55 4.45 4.35
C ALA A 24 3.00 5.82 4.76
N LYS A 25 3.91 6.72 5.13
CA LYS A 25 3.59 8.14 5.34
C LYS A 25 3.33 8.86 4.01
N ASN A 26 3.97 8.41 2.94
CA ASN A 26 3.81 8.94 1.60
C ASN A 26 3.76 7.77 0.58
N PRO A 27 2.57 7.24 0.27
CA PRO A 27 2.41 6.12 -0.65
C PRO A 27 2.85 6.46 -2.08
N THR A 28 2.66 7.71 -2.52
CA THR A 28 3.06 8.19 -3.86
C THR A 28 4.58 8.19 -4.05
N ALA A 29 5.33 8.67 -3.06
CA ALA A 29 6.79 8.62 -3.07
C ALA A 29 7.29 7.17 -3.07
N ARG A 30 6.60 6.28 -2.36
CA ARG A 30 6.93 4.85 -2.30
C ARG A 30 6.65 4.15 -3.63
N LEU A 31 5.52 4.43 -4.27
CA LEU A 31 5.18 3.93 -5.61
C LEU A 31 6.26 4.32 -6.63
N THR A 32 6.67 5.59 -6.61
CA THR A 32 7.73 6.10 -7.50
C THR A 32 9.04 5.36 -7.27
N GLN A 33 9.42 5.09 -6.01
CA GLN A 33 10.61 4.28 -5.71
C GLN A 33 10.49 2.83 -6.19
N HIS A 34 9.31 2.22 -6.06
CA HIS A 34 9.04 0.86 -6.57
C HIS A 34 9.13 0.79 -8.09
N ASN A 35 8.55 1.75 -8.81
CA ASN A 35 8.60 1.82 -10.27
C ASN A 35 10.00 2.22 -10.79
N ALA A 36 10.76 3.03 -10.05
CA ALA A 36 12.15 3.38 -10.37
C ALA A 36 13.16 2.25 -10.07
N GLY A 37 12.71 1.06 -9.63
CA GLY A 37 13.58 -0.08 -9.34
C GLY A 37 14.45 0.06 -8.08
N LYS A 38 14.24 1.12 -7.28
CA LYS A 38 14.90 1.38 -5.99
C LYS A 38 14.09 0.87 -4.79
N GLY A 39 12.92 0.29 -5.02
CA GLY A 39 12.08 -0.33 -4.00
C GLY A 39 12.59 -1.70 -3.54
N ALA A 40 11.78 -2.40 -2.73
CA ALA A 40 12.11 -3.73 -2.23
C ALA A 40 12.50 -4.71 -3.35
N ARG A 41 13.45 -5.62 -3.08
CA ARG A 41 13.96 -6.64 -4.03
C ARG A 41 12.84 -7.40 -4.76
N PHE A 42 11.69 -7.57 -4.10
CA PHE A 42 10.50 -8.25 -4.61
C PHE A 42 9.70 -7.48 -5.68
N THR A 43 9.80 -6.14 -5.71
CA THR A 43 9.07 -5.26 -6.64
C THR A 43 9.83 -4.92 -7.92
N ARG A 44 11.11 -5.31 -8.00
CA ARG A 44 12.00 -5.08 -9.14
C ARG A 44 11.54 -5.93 -10.33
N GLY A 45 11.13 -5.31 -11.43
CA GLY A 45 10.75 -5.99 -12.68
C GLY A 45 9.34 -6.58 -12.74
N ARG A 46 8.50 -6.37 -11.70
CA ARG A 46 7.09 -6.82 -11.67
C ARG A 46 6.08 -5.67 -11.84
N GLY A 47 6.60 -4.50 -12.19
CA GLY A 47 5.80 -3.33 -12.55
C GLY A 47 5.22 -3.43 -13.96
N PRO A 48 4.29 -2.55 -14.33
CA PRO A 48 3.91 -1.33 -13.61
C PRO A 48 3.07 -1.63 -12.36
N TRP A 49 3.45 -1.02 -11.23
CA TRP A 49 2.61 -1.01 -10.03
C TRP A 49 1.75 0.24 -10.05
N THR A 50 0.46 0.09 -9.77
CA THR A 50 -0.50 1.18 -9.65
C THR A 50 -1.12 1.16 -8.26
N VAL A 51 -1.31 2.32 -7.65
CA VAL A 51 -2.12 2.42 -6.43
C VAL A 51 -3.57 2.18 -6.83
N ILE A 52 -4.15 1.11 -6.32
CA ILE A 52 -5.57 0.75 -6.54
C ILE A 52 -6.43 1.15 -5.34
N HIS A 53 -5.80 1.35 -4.17
CA HIS A 53 -6.49 1.80 -2.98
C HIS A 53 -5.53 2.51 -2.02
N GLU A 54 -6.03 3.55 -1.35
CA GLU A 54 -5.38 4.22 -0.23
C GLU A 54 -6.40 4.57 0.84
N GLU A 55 -5.99 4.46 2.11
CA GLU A 55 -6.84 4.71 3.28
C GLU A 55 -6.02 5.41 4.38
N GLY A 56 -6.58 6.47 4.97
CA GLY A 56 -5.98 7.24 6.06
C GLY A 56 -6.62 8.64 6.19
N PRO A 57 -6.04 9.53 7.02
CA PRO A 57 -4.85 9.35 7.84
C PRO A 57 -5.08 8.47 9.08
N PHE A 58 -4.08 7.67 9.44
CA PHE A 58 -4.08 6.82 10.63
C PHE A 58 -2.88 7.09 11.53
N THR A 59 -2.96 6.66 12.79
CA THR A 59 -1.78 6.48 13.64
C THR A 59 -0.96 5.28 13.17
N HIS A 60 0.32 5.20 13.56
CA HIS A 60 1.16 4.05 13.19
C HIS A 60 0.57 2.70 13.64
N ALA A 61 0.00 2.67 14.86
CA ALA A 61 -0.61 1.47 15.42
C ALA A 61 -1.89 1.08 14.68
N ASP A 62 -2.74 2.06 14.35
CA ASP A 62 -3.98 1.81 13.59
C ASP A 62 -3.67 1.35 12.16
N ALA A 63 -2.67 1.97 11.52
CA ALA A 63 -2.21 1.56 10.19
C ALA A 63 -1.72 0.10 10.19
N LEU A 64 -0.94 -0.32 11.19
CA LEU A 64 -0.49 -1.71 11.32
C LEU A 64 -1.66 -2.68 11.56
N ARG A 65 -2.62 -2.31 12.40
CA ARG A 65 -3.84 -3.10 12.64
C ARG A 65 -4.66 -3.27 11.36
N ARG A 66 -4.84 -2.17 10.62
CA ARG A 66 -5.58 -2.15 9.37
C ARG A 66 -4.86 -2.94 8.28
N GLU A 67 -3.55 -2.79 8.14
CA GLU A 67 -2.73 -3.59 7.21
C GLU A 67 -2.87 -5.09 7.48
N ARG A 68 -2.80 -5.51 8.75
CA ARG A 68 -3.00 -6.90 9.15
C ARG A 68 -4.42 -7.38 8.82
N HIS A 69 -5.43 -6.56 9.09
CA HIS A 69 -6.83 -6.87 8.76
C HIS A 69 -6.99 -7.09 7.24
N VAL A 70 -6.46 -6.18 6.41
CA VAL A 70 -6.53 -6.29 4.94
C VAL A 70 -5.73 -7.49 4.42
N LYS A 71 -4.57 -7.81 5.02
CA LYS A 71 -3.78 -9.01 4.67
C LYS A 71 -4.51 -10.31 4.99
N GLN A 72 -5.20 -10.39 6.12
CA GLN A 72 -5.92 -11.60 6.56
C GLN A 72 -7.28 -11.75 5.85
N ASN A 73 -7.93 -10.65 5.49
CA ASN A 73 -9.25 -10.67 4.88
C ASN A 73 -9.18 -10.58 3.35
N ARG A 74 -9.16 -11.75 2.69
CA ARG A 74 -9.09 -11.85 1.22
C ARG A 74 -10.32 -11.25 0.51
N ALA A 75 -11.50 -11.30 1.13
CA ALA A 75 -12.71 -10.70 0.60
C ALA A 75 -12.64 -9.17 0.65
N LEU A 76 -12.18 -8.61 1.76
CA LEU A 76 -11.90 -7.18 1.90
C LEU A 76 -10.86 -6.73 0.87
N ARG A 77 -9.74 -7.45 0.73
CA ARG A 77 -8.71 -7.12 -0.27
C ARG A 77 -9.25 -7.09 -1.69
N ARG A 78 -10.10 -8.05 -2.07
CA ARG A 78 -10.77 -8.07 -3.37
C ARG A 78 -11.74 -6.90 -3.55
N ARG A 79 -12.49 -6.53 -2.51
CA ARG A 79 -13.43 -5.40 -2.54
C ARG A 79 -12.70 -4.08 -2.70
N LEU A 80 -11.59 -3.88 -2.00
CA LEU A 80 -10.78 -2.67 -2.09
C LEU A 80 -10.08 -2.54 -3.45
N ALA A 81 -9.81 -3.66 -4.12
CA ALA A 81 -9.19 -3.69 -5.45
C ALA A 81 -10.15 -3.44 -6.62
N GLN A 82 -11.47 -3.45 -6.39
CA GLN A 82 -12.50 -3.29 -7.42
C GLN A 82 -13.11 -1.87 -7.46
N LYS A 83 -12.46 -0.89 -6.84
CA LYS A 83 -12.97 0.48 -6.74
C LYS A 83 -12.40 1.38 -7.82
#